data_AF-A0A7S0LBD4-F1
#
_entry.id   AF-A0A7S0LBD4-F1
#
_cell.length_a   1.000
_cell.length_b   1.000
_cell.length_c   1.000
_cell.angle_alpha   90.00
_cell.angle_beta   90.00
_cell.angle_gamma   90.00
#
_symmetry.space_group_name_H-M   'P 1'
#
loop_
_entity.id
_entity.type
_entity.pdbx_description
1 polymer ?
#
loop_
_entity_poly.entity_id
_entity_poly.type
_entity_poly.pdbx_seq_one_letter_code
_entity_poly.pdbx_strand_id
1 'polypeptide(L)'
;MNMHFSLKPLEVWLDKMRGEERSEAGMVAGVGACRLFCAVISPSYFASAFCLLEMRTAVKLEKKIALCWNGAKFKVQEALGWIPDEFAHLKSAELIKLDEDHEYMQVGLAKLKKRL
;
A
#
# COMPACT_ATOMS: atom_id res chain seq x y z
N MET A 1 6.33 -21.33 -8.98
CA MET A 1 5.08 -21.46 -8.21
C MET A 1 4.73 -20.08 -7.70
N ASN A 2 3.63 -19.45 -8.13
CA ASN A 2 3.23 -18.15 -7.62
C ASN A 2 2.60 -18.35 -6.23
N MET A 3 3.31 -17.99 -5.16
CA MET A 3 2.78 -18.03 -3.80
C MET A 3 1.87 -16.82 -3.56
N HIS A 4 0.69 -17.07 -3.00
CA HIS A 4 -0.26 -16.04 -2.62
C HIS A 4 -0.43 -16.06 -1.10
N PHE A 5 -0.18 -14.92 -0.46
CA PHE A 5 -0.39 -14.74 0.97
C PHE A 5 -1.78 -14.15 1.21
N SER A 6 -2.51 -14.70 2.17
CA SER A 6 -3.87 -14.29 2.50
C SER A 6 -3.95 -13.91 3.97
N LEU A 7 -4.38 -12.68 4.25
CA LEU A 7 -4.58 -12.17 5.61
C LEU A 7 -5.91 -12.60 6.24
N LYS A 8 -6.61 -13.59 5.68
CA LYS A 8 -8.01 -13.92 5.99
C LYS A 8 -8.34 -14.13 7.49
N PRO A 9 -9.58 -13.76 7.91
CA PRO A 9 -10.59 -13.09 7.11
C PRO A 9 -10.39 -11.56 7.13
N LEU A 10 -9.84 -11.00 6.05
CA LEU A 10 -9.89 -9.57 5.77
C LEU A 10 -10.63 -9.40 4.45
N GLU A 11 -11.62 -8.53 4.44
CA GLU A 11 -12.10 -7.95 3.20
C GLU A 11 -11.04 -6.98 2.68
N VAL A 12 -10.58 -7.21 1.46
CA VAL A 12 -9.59 -6.38 0.80
C VAL A 12 -10.21 -5.87 -0.49
N TRP A 13 -10.12 -4.56 -0.69
CA TRP A 13 -10.47 -3.94 -1.96
C TRP A 13 -9.21 -3.89 -2.83
N LEU A 14 -9.27 -4.48 -4.04
CA LEU A 14 -8.17 -4.51 -5.01
C LEU A 14 -8.68 -4.08 -6.39
N ASP A 15 -8.03 -3.08 -7.00
CA ASP A 15 -8.37 -2.59 -8.35
C ASP A 15 -8.44 -3.71 -9.40
N LYS A 16 -7.56 -4.70 -9.26
CA LYS A 16 -7.48 -5.81 -10.21
C LYS A 16 -8.74 -6.66 -10.25
N MET A 17 -9.50 -6.69 -9.15
CA MET A 17 -10.72 -7.49 -9.01
C MET A 17 -11.98 -6.77 -9.49
N ARG A 18 -11.86 -5.51 -9.95
CA ARG A 18 -13.01 -4.62 -10.22
C ARG A 18 -13.29 -4.36 -11.71
N GLY A 19 -12.55 -5.01 -12.62
CA GLY A 19 -12.84 -4.96 -14.06
C GLY A 19 -12.92 -3.53 -14.62
N GLU A 20 -14.09 -3.15 -15.13
CA GLU A 20 -14.40 -1.83 -15.70
C GLU A 20 -14.61 -0.72 -14.65
N GLU A 21 -14.79 -1.06 -13.36
CA GLU A 21 -14.92 -0.08 -12.27
C GLU A 21 -13.58 0.57 -11.87
N ARG A 22 -12.50 0.34 -12.63
CA ARG A 22 -11.22 1.08 -12.52
C ARG A 22 -11.32 2.53 -13.02
N SER A 23 -12.50 3.14 -12.91
CA SER A 23 -12.66 4.57 -13.09
C SER A 23 -12.06 5.31 -11.89
N GLU A 24 -11.68 6.57 -12.09
CA GLU A 24 -11.22 7.43 -10.99
C GLU A 24 -12.25 7.50 -9.85
N ALA A 25 -13.53 7.60 -10.21
CA ALA A 25 -14.62 7.60 -9.23
C ALA A 25 -14.70 6.29 -8.43
N GLY A 26 -14.52 5.14 -9.09
CA GLY A 26 -14.49 3.83 -8.44
C GLY A 26 -13.32 3.67 -7.48
N MET A 27 -12.13 4.15 -7.86
CA MET A 27 -10.95 4.14 -6.99
C MET A 27 -11.15 5.04 -5.76
N VAL A 28 -11.66 6.25 -5.95
CA VAL A 28 -11.96 7.18 -4.84
C VAL A 28 -12.97 6.58 -3.88
N ALA A 29 -14.04 5.96 -4.41
CA ALA A 29 -15.05 5.28 -3.61
C ALA A 29 -14.46 4.07 -2.85
N GLY A 30 -13.60 3.28 -3.50
CA GLY A 30 -12.89 2.16 -2.90
C GLY A 30 -12.03 2.58 -1.71
N VAL A 31 -11.20 3.61 -1.88
CA VAL A 31 -10.41 4.20 -0.79
C VAL A 31 -11.32 4.74 0.32
N GLY A 32 -12.42 5.40 -0.04
CA GLY A 32 -13.41 5.94 0.89
C GLY A 32 -14.07 4.85 1.75
N ALA A 33 -14.38 3.69 1.18
CA ALA A 33 -14.97 2.57 1.89
C ALA A 33 -13.99 1.82 2.81
N CYS A 34 -12.68 1.99 2.61
CA CYS A 34 -11.67 1.30 3.41
C CYS A 34 -11.35 2.03 4.72
N ARG A 35 -11.07 1.25 5.78
CA ARG A 35 -10.55 1.74 7.07
C ARG A 35 -9.04 2.01 7.03
N LEU A 36 -8.31 1.20 6.27
CA LEU A 36 -6.86 1.25 6.11
C LEU A 36 -6.54 1.27 4.62
N PHE A 37 -5.73 2.23 4.20
CA PHE A 37 -5.13 2.27 2.87
C PHE A 37 -3.74 1.66 2.93
N CYS A 38 -3.51 0.55 2.21
CA CYS A 38 -2.22 -0.14 2.17
C CYS A 38 -1.55 0.13 0.82
N ALA A 39 -0.45 0.86 0.82
CA ALA A 39 0.32 1.16 -0.38
C ALA A 39 1.62 0.36 -0.40
N VAL A 40 1.74 -0.58 -1.34
CA VAL A 40 3.01 -1.27 -1.61
C VAL A 40 3.80 -0.43 -2.61
N ILE A 41 4.68 0.42 -2.10
CA ILE A 41 5.47 1.34 -2.92
C ILE A 41 6.61 0.60 -3.63
N SER A 42 6.93 1.11 -4.82
CA SER A 42 7.97 0.60 -5.73
C SER A 42 8.52 1.78 -6.53
N PRO A 43 9.63 1.63 -7.28
CA PRO A 43 10.24 2.73 -8.03
C PRO A 43 9.28 3.50 -8.95
N SER A 44 8.25 2.83 -9.50
CA SER A 44 7.28 3.45 -10.41
C SER A 44 5.92 3.75 -9.75
N TYR A 45 5.76 3.49 -8.45
CA TYR A 45 4.47 3.68 -7.76
C TYR A 45 3.99 5.13 -7.89
N PHE A 46 4.84 6.10 -7.55
CA PHE A 46 4.51 7.53 -7.60
C PHE A 46 4.56 8.13 -9.02
N ALA A 47 4.87 7.34 -10.05
CA ALA A 47 4.73 7.74 -11.45
C ALA A 47 3.34 7.40 -12.03
N SER A 48 2.57 6.54 -11.35
CA SER A 48 1.22 6.17 -11.76
C SER A 48 0.19 7.21 -11.32
N ALA A 49 -0.54 7.79 -12.28
CA ALA A 49 -1.62 8.73 -11.99
C ALA A 49 -2.70 8.12 -11.08
N PHE A 50 -3.01 6.83 -11.26
CA PHE A 50 -3.97 6.11 -10.42
C PHE A 50 -3.45 5.93 -8.99
N CYS A 51 -2.20 5.53 -8.81
CA CYS A 51 -1.63 5.38 -7.46
C CYS A 51 -1.55 6.73 -6.73
N LEU A 52 -1.23 7.81 -7.45
CA LEU A 52 -1.27 9.17 -6.91
C LEU A 52 -2.69 9.60 -6.54
N LEU A 53 -3.68 9.30 -7.37
CA LEU A 53 -5.09 9.59 -7.08
C LEU A 53 -5.54 8.90 -5.80
N GLU A 54 -5.26 7.60 -5.65
CA GLU A 54 -5.62 6.83 -4.46
C GLU A 54 -4.90 7.36 -3.21
N MET A 55 -3.59 7.61 -3.28
CA MET A 55 -2.81 8.14 -2.17
C MET A 55 -3.31 9.53 -1.74
N ARG A 56 -3.53 10.44 -2.69
CA ARG A 56 -4.08 11.78 -2.39
C ARG A 56 -5.47 11.68 -1.77
N THR A 57 -6.29 10.75 -2.24
CA THR A 57 -7.61 10.47 -1.66
C THR A 57 -7.49 9.97 -0.22
N ALA A 58 -6.58 9.02 0.04
CA ALA A 58 -6.35 8.48 1.38
C ALA A 58 -5.88 9.56 2.35
N VAL A 59 -4.95 10.42 1.92
CA VAL A 59 -4.48 11.58 2.70
C VAL A 59 -5.61 12.58 2.96
N LYS A 60 -6.36 12.96 1.92
CA LYS A 60 -7.48 13.90 2.02
C LYS A 60 -8.60 13.41 2.96
N LEU A 61 -8.87 12.11 2.96
CA LEU A 61 -9.87 11.48 3.83
C LEU A 61 -9.30 11.06 5.19
N GLU A 62 -8.06 11.47 5.51
CA GLU A 62 -7.36 11.16 6.77
C GLU A 62 -7.40 9.67 7.12
N LYS A 63 -7.28 8.82 6.08
CA LYS A 63 -7.26 7.37 6.27
C LYS A 63 -6.03 6.97 7.06
N LYS A 64 -6.14 5.87 7.80
CA LYS A 64 -4.93 5.16 8.26
C LYS A 64 -4.17 4.70 7.00
N ILE A 65 -2.91 5.07 6.87
CA ILE A 65 -2.07 4.68 5.74
C ILE A 65 -0.97 3.73 6.23
N ALA A 66 -0.85 2.59 5.58
CA ALA A 66 0.27 1.67 5.74
C ALA A 66 1.13 1.68 4.47
N LEU A 67 2.30 2.31 4.55
CA LEU A 67 3.31 2.19 3.51
C LEU A 67 4.06 0.87 3.68
N CYS A 68 4.19 0.11 2.61
CA CYS A 68 4.87 -1.16 2.54
C CYS A 68 5.90 -1.13 1.40
N TRP A 69 7.03 -1.84 1.51
CA TRP A 69 7.97 -2.00 0.41
C TRP A 69 8.49 -3.44 0.32
N ASN A 70 8.96 -3.83 -0.86
CA ASN A 70 9.63 -5.13 -1.05
C ASN A 70 11.08 -5.04 -0.54
N GLY A 71 11.30 -5.51 0.68
CA GLY A 71 12.60 -5.53 1.33
C GLY A 71 13.51 -6.68 0.92
N ALA A 72 13.03 -7.63 0.10
CA ALA A 72 13.91 -8.61 -0.56
C ALA A 72 14.64 -7.97 -1.75
N LYS A 73 14.10 -6.89 -2.33
CA LYS A 73 14.65 -6.23 -3.53
C LYS A 73 15.28 -4.87 -3.27
N PHE A 74 14.79 -4.13 -2.28
CA PHE A 74 15.18 -2.75 -2.06
C PHE A 74 15.45 -2.45 -0.58
N LYS A 75 16.43 -1.59 -0.33
CA LYS A 75 16.71 -1.05 1.01
C LYS A 75 15.63 -0.04 1.40
N VAL A 76 15.42 0.15 2.70
CA VAL A 76 14.43 1.11 3.21
C VAL A 76 14.73 2.54 2.77
N GLN A 77 16.01 2.91 2.62
CA GLN A 77 16.41 4.25 2.17
C GLN A 77 16.01 4.51 0.71
N GLU A 78 16.06 3.49 -0.14
CA GLU A 78 15.58 3.58 -1.53
C GLU A 78 14.07 3.79 -1.54
N ALA A 79 13.34 3.01 -0.73
CA ALA A 79 11.89 3.14 -0.59
C ALA A 79 11.46 4.53 -0.08
N LEU A 80 12.16 5.06 0.92
CA LEU A 80 11.94 6.43 1.42
C LEU A 80 12.24 7.49 0.35
N GLY A 81 13.23 7.23 -0.51
CA GLY A 81 13.60 8.11 -1.63
C GLY A 81 12.54 8.19 -2.73
N TRP A 82 11.67 7.19 -2.87
CA TRP A 82 10.58 7.24 -3.85
C TRP A 82 9.42 8.14 -3.43
N ILE A 83 9.29 8.44 -2.13
CA ILE A 83 8.18 9.24 -1.61
C ILE A 83 8.41 10.71 -1.99
N PRO A 84 7.54 11.30 -2.84
CA PRO A 84 7.68 12.68 -3.27
C PRO A 84 7.40 13.65 -2.11
N ASP A 85 7.82 14.91 -2.28
CA ASP A 85 7.70 15.93 -1.23
C ASP A 85 6.25 16.24 -0.85
N GLU A 86 5.30 16.09 -1.77
CA GLU A 86 3.86 16.22 -1.47
C GLU A 86 3.39 15.24 -0.37
N PHE A 87 4.10 14.12 -0.19
CA PHE A 87 3.84 13.12 0.85
C PHE A 87 4.98 13.01 1.86
N ALA A 88 5.80 14.05 2.04
CA ALA A 88 6.93 14.03 2.96
C ALA A 88 6.52 13.66 4.41
N HIS A 89 5.32 14.06 4.83
CA HIS A 89 4.76 13.70 6.13
C HIS A 89 4.57 12.17 6.33
N LEU A 90 4.49 11.38 5.26
CA LEU A 90 4.44 9.93 5.36
C LEU A 90 5.82 9.30 5.64
N LYS A 91 6.93 10.03 5.42
CA LYS A 91 8.29 9.52 5.69
C LYS A 91 8.57 9.34 7.18
N SER A 92 7.83 10.02 8.06
CA SER A 92 7.93 9.83 9.51
C SER A 92 7.17 8.60 10.01
N ALA A 93 6.30 8.01 9.18
CA ALA A 93 5.63 6.77 9.52
C ALA A 93 6.58 5.57 9.40
N GLU A 94 6.36 4.54 10.21
CA GLU A 94 7.03 3.26 10.00
C GLU A 94 6.58 2.69 8.64
N LEU A 95 7.52 2.51 7.72
CA LEU A 95 7.26 1.69 6.54
C LEU A 95 7.28 0.21 6.96
N ILE A 96 6.45 -0.63 6.36
CA ILE A 96 6.42 -2.08 6.60
C ILE A 96 7.26 -2.80 5.54
N LYS A 97 8.27 -3.55 5.99
CA LYS A 97 9.00 -4.48 5.13
C LYS A 97 8.09 -5.67 4.78
N LEU A 98 7.88 -5.90 3.50
CA LEU A 98 7.37 -7.16 2.94
C LEU A 98 8.54 -7.92 2.32
N ASP A 99 8.59 -9.23 2.51
CA ASP A 99 9.68 -10.07 2.04
C ASP A 99 9.15 -11.19 1.12
N GLU A 100 9.99 -11.71 0.25
CA GLU A 100 9.63 -12.85 -0.61
C GLU A 100 9.84 -14.18 0.12
N ASP A 101 10.69 -14.19 1.15
CA ASP A 101 10.79 -15.30 2.08
C ASP A 101 9.53 -15.41 2.97
N HIS A 102 9.04 -16.63 3.15
CA HIS A 102 7.78 -16.89 3.84
C HIS A 102 7.80 -16.48 5.32
N GLU A 103 8.88 -16.77 6.04
CA GLU A 103 8.98 -16.47 7.47
C GLU A 103 9.06 -14.96 7.69
N TYR A 104 9.86 -14.27 6.88
CA TYR A 104 9.98 -12.81 6.95
C TYR A 104 8.72 -12.09 6.47
N MET A 105 7.99 -12.64 5.48
CA MET A 105 6.69 -12.13 5.08
C MET A 105 5.70 -12.10 6.24
N GLN A 106 5.66 -13.16 7.07
CA GLN A 106 4.74 -13.21 8.22
C GLN A 106 4.98 -12.08 9.23
N VAL A 107 6.23 -11.64 9.40
CA VAL A 107 6.56 -10.48 10.26
C VAL A 107 5.93 -9.20 9.72
N GLY A 108 6.06 -8.95 8.42
CA GLY A 108 5.45 -7.81 7.74
C GLY A 108 3.92 -7.83 7.84
N LEU A 109 3.31 -8.99 7.59
CA LEU A 109 1.87 -9.21 7.70
C LEU A 109 1.36 -8.99 9.14
N ALA A 110 2.11 -9.45 10.16
CA ALA A 110 1.77 -9.22 11.56
C ALA A 110 1.77 -7.73 11.93
N LYS A 111 2.74 -6.95 11.41
CA LYS A 111 2.75 -5.48 11.57
C LYS A 111 1.56 -4.83 10.88
N LEU A 112 1.22 -5.26 9.66
CA LEU A 112 0.07 -4.73 8.93
C LEU A 112 -1.24 -5.02 9.66
N LYS A 113 -1.42 -6.23 10.21
CA LYS A 113 -2.59 -6.60 11.01
C LYS A 113 -2.77 -5.70 12.24
N LYS A 114 -1.68 -5.28 12.90
CA LYS A 114 -1.76 -4.35 14.04
C LYS A 114 -2.27 -2.95 13.68
N ARG A 115 -2.29 -2.57 12.40
CA ARG A 115 -2.75 -1.26 11.92
C ARG A 115 -4.26 -1.22 11.62
N LEU A 116 -4.92 -2.38 11.59
CA LEU A 116 -6.36 -2.52 11.36
C LEU A 116 -7.14 -2.06 12.59
#